data_AF-A0A397VWV5-F1
#
_entry.id   AF-A0A397VWV5-F1
#
_cell.length_a   1.000
_cell.length_b   1.000
_cell.length_c   1.000
_cell.angle_alpha   90.00
_cell.angle_beta   90.00
_cell.angle_gamma   90.00
#
_symmetry.space_group_name_H-M   'P 1'
#
loop_
_entity.id
_entity.type
_entity.pdbx_description
1 polymer ?
#
loop_
_entity_poly.entity_id
_entity_poly.type
_entity_poly.pdbx_seq_one_letter_code
_entity_poly.pdbx_strand_id
1 'polypeptide(L)' 'MKSVIPIQVESVQALNRTPGVDINAVGPLDGTSIYNVDLNSVEDKPWKKPGTDVTDYFNYGFNEYT' A
#
# COMPACT_ATOMS: atom_id res chain seq x y z
N MET A 1 -56.02 -27.21 6.24
CA MET A 1 -54.76 -27.18 5.48
C MET A 1 -53.90 -26.08 6.10
N LYS A 2 -52.86 -26.43 6.86
CA LYS A 2 -51.98 -25.44 7.51
C LYS A 2 -50.81 -25.17 6.56
N SER A 3 -50.78 -23.99 5.96
CA SER A 3 -49.65 -23.55 5.13
C SER A 3 -48.51 -23.13 6.04
N VAL A 4 -47.36 -23.79 5.95
CA VAL A 4 -46.15 -23.44 6.69
C VAL A 4 -45.35 -22.47 5.81
N ILE A 5 -45.14 -21.26 6.29
CA ILE A 5 -44.25 -20.27 5.63
C ILE A 5 -42.81 -20.61 6.07
N PRO A 6 -41.86 -20.80 5.13
CA PRO A 6 -40.47 -21.00 5.51
C PRO A 6 -39.88 -19.69 6.04
N ILE A 7 -39.32 -19.73 7.24
CA ILE A 7 -38.54 -18.63 7.81
C ILE A 7 -37.23 -18.57 7.03
N GLN A 8 -37.02 -17.52 6.24
CA GLN A 8 -35.72 -17.23 5.64
C GLN A 8 -34.81 -16.64 6.72
N VAL A 9 -33.86 -17.45 7.18
CA VAL A 9 -32.79 -16.96 8.06
C VAL A 9 -31.82 -16.18 7.17
N GLU A 10 -32.02 -14.86 7.08
CA GLU A 10 -31.04 -13.98 6.45
C GLU A 10 -29.75 -13.99 7.28
N SER A 11 -28.65 -14.32 6.62
CA SER A 11 -27.32 -14.29 7.20
C SER A 11 -27.04 -12.91 7.79
N VAL A 12 -26.74 -12.85 9.09
CA VAL A 12 -26.13 -11.68 9.73
C VAL A 12 -24.89 -11.30 8.92
N GLN A 13 -24.98 -10.22 8.14
CA GLN A 13 -23.88 -9.69 7.35
C GLN A 13 -22.73 -9.38 8.31
N ALA A 14 -21.70 -10.22 8.22
CA ALA A 14 -20.45 -10.03 8.93
C ALA A 14 -19.92 -8.62 8.61
N LEU A 15 -19.62 -7.89 9.68
CA LEU A 15 -18.98 -6.57 9.70
C LEU A 15 -18.04 -6.40 8.49
N ASN A 16 -18.30 -5.39 7.66
CA ASN A 16 -17.45 -5.01 6.53
C ASN A 16 -16.00 -4.87 7.02
N ARG A 17 -15.21 -5.93 6.84
CA ARG A 17 -13.77 -5.86 7.07
C ARG A 17 -13.22 -4.88 6.04
N THR A 18 -12.41 -3.93 6.49
CA THR A 18 -11.57 -3.13 5.61
C THR A 18 -10.89 -4.09 4.62
N PRO A 19 -10.94 -3.82 3.30
CA PRO A 19 -10.23 -4.63 2.33
C PRO A 19 -8.81 -4.87 2.82
N GLY A 20 -8.40 -6.14 2.88
CA GLY A 20 -7.05 -6.48 3.30
C GLY A 20 -6.04 -5.81 2.38
N VAL A 21 -4.92 -5.35 2.95
CA VAL A 21 -3.77 -4.91 2.15
C VAL A 21 -3.09 -6.16 1.61
N ASP A 22 -2.94 -6.25 0.29
CA ASP A 22 -2.13 -7.30 -0.31
C ASP A 22 -0.65 -6.99 -0.06
N ILE A 23 -0.05 -7.72 0.87
CA ILE A 23 1.37 -7.58 1.25
C ILE A 23 2.33 -8.06 0.14
N ASN A 24 1.83 -8.78 -0.85
CA ASN A 24 2.62 -9.32 -1.96
C ASN A 24 2.44 -8.52 -3.26
N ALA A 25 1.55 -7.53 -3.27
CA ALA A 25 1.37 -6.68 -4.42
C ALA A 25 2.62 -5.81 -4.66
N VAL A 26 3.09 -5.82 -5.90
CA VAL A 26 4.18 -4.94 -6.31
C VAL A 26 3.63 -3.54 -6.58
N GLY A 27 4.22 -2.53 -5.95
CA GLY A 27 3.86 -1.14 -6.16
C GLY A 27 4.20 -0.66 -7.59
N PRO A 28 3.31 0.07 -8.26
CA PRO A 28 3.64 0.79 -9.48
C PRO A 28 4.16 2.21 -9.16
N LEU A 29 5.17 2.66 -9.91
CA LEU A 29 5.59 4.06 -10.01
C LEU A 29 5.41 4.48 -11.48
N ASP A 30 4.49 5.42 -11.73
CA ASP A 30 4.15 5.89 -13.09
C ASP A 30 3.84 4.77 -14.10
N GLY A 31 3.20 3.70 -13.63
CA GLY A 31 2.86 2.52 -14.44
C GLY A 31 3.98 1.49 -14.61
N THR A 32 5.17 1.76 -14.05
CA THR A 32 6.32 0.84 -14.05
C THR A 32 6.44 0.15 -12.69
N SER A 33 6.81 -1.13 -12.68
CA SER A 33 7.15 -1.83 -11.43
C SER A 33 8.28 -1.11 -10.70
N ILE A 34 8.17 -0.92 -9.39
CA ILE A 34 9.24 -0.32 -8.56
C ILE A 34 10.59 -1.05 -8.67
N TYR A 35 10.60 -2.32 -9.08
CA TYR A 35 11.84 -3.07 -9.29
C TYR A 35 12.59 -2.68 -10.56
N ASN A 36 11.93 -2.03 -11.50
CA ASN A 36 12.46 -1.67 -12.81
C ASN A 36 12.72 -0.16 -12.97
N VAL A 37 12.64 0.60 -11.88
CA VAL A 37 12.88 2.05 -11.88
C VAL A 37 14.38 2.32 -11.73
N ASP A 38 14.96 3.12 -12.64
CA ASP A 38 16.30 3.65 -12.45
C ASP A 38 16.27 4.84 -11.48
N LEU A 39 16.84 4.64 -10.28
CA LEU A 39 16.91 5.70 -9.27
C LEU A 39 17.85 6.86 -9.66
N ASN A 40 18.72 6.67 -10.66
CA ASN A 40 19.59 7.73 -11.16
C ASN A 40 18.87 8.64 -12.16
N SER A 41 17.79 8.17 -12.79
CA SER A 41 16.98 8.99 -13.70
C SER A 41 16.01 9.91 -12.97
N VAL A 42 15.88 9.77 -11.64
CA VAL A 42 15.03 10.66 -10.83
C VAL A 42 15.74 12.00 -10.69
N GLU A 43 15.21 13.01 -11.39
CA GLU A 43 15.80 14.37 -11.43
C GLU A 43 15.74 15.06 -10.06
N ASP A 44 14.60 14.98 -9.38
CA ASP A 44 14.37 15.65 -8.10
C ASP A 44 14.55 14.71 -6.91
N LYS A 45 15.66 14.89 -6.20
CA LYS A 45 15.99 14.17 -4.96
C LYS A 45 15.86 15.10 -3.75
N PRO A 46 14.69 15.17 -3.08
CA PRO A 46 14.44 16.15 -2.03
C PRO A 46 15.37 16.01 -0.81
N TRP A 47 15.88 14.80 -0.55
CA TRP A 47 16.91 14.55 0.47
C TRP A 47 18.28 15.18 0.17
N LYS A 48 18.51 15.70 -1.05
CA LYS A 48 19.75 16.43 -1.42
C LYS A 48 19.61 17.95 -1.28
N LYS A 49 18.42 18.45 -0.92
CA LYS A 49 18.20 19.90 -0.79
C LYS A 49 18.92 20.43 0.47
N PRO A 50 19.47 21.67 0.41
CA PRO A 50 20.13 22.26 1.57
C PRO A 50 19.16 22.38 2.76
N GLY A 51 19.61 21.95 3.94
CA GLY A 51 18.81 22.01 5.17
C GLY A 51 17.80 20.87 5.33
N THR A 52 17.73 19.91 4.39
CA THR A 52 16.94 18.69 4.56
C THR A 52 17.63 17.73 5.54
N ASP A 53 16.84 17.13 6.43
CA ASP A 53 17.29 16.00 7.25
C ASP A 53 17.13 14.69 6.46
N VAL A 54 18.20 13.91 6.37
CA VAL A 54 18.19 12.62 5.66
C VAL A 54 17.31 11.58 6.36
N THR A 55 17.08 11.72 7.67
CA THR A 55 16.26 10.80 8.47
C THR A 55 14.76 10.90 8.16
N ASP A 56 14.33 11.97 7.49
CA ASP A 56 12.96 12.10 6.96
C ASP A 56 12.69 11.12 5.82
N TYR A 57 13.74 10.62 5.15
CA TYR A 57 13.66 9.78 3.96
C TYR A 57 14.23 8.37 4.16
N PHE A 58 15.27 8.24 4.99
CA PHE A 58 15.97 6.97 5.20
C PHE A 58 15.83 6.49 6.64
N ASN A 59 15.43 5.24 6.79
CA ASN A 59 15.37 4.56 8.08
C ASN A 59 16.68 3.85 8.39
N TYR A 60 16.91 3.54 9.67
CA TYR A 60 18.02 2.69 10.14
C TYR A 60 19.44 3.19 9.82
N GLY A 61 19.61 4.50 9.61
CA GLY A 61 20.92 5.08 9.29
C GLY A 61 21.41 4.81 7.87
N PHE A 62 20.54 4.27 7.00
CA PHE A 62 20.81 4.17 5.57
C PHE A 62 20.84 5.55 4.90
N ASN A 63 21.40 5.62 3.70
CA ASN A 63 21.40 6.81 2.86
C ASN A 63 21.45 6.43 1.38
N GLU A 64 21.65 7.41 0.48
CA GLU A 64 21.71 7.17 -0.97
C GLU A 64 22.85 6.22 -1.41
N TYR A 65 23.89 6.04 -0.60
CA TYR A 65 25.10 5.28 -0.93
C TYR A 65 25.32 4.02 -0.09
N THR A 66 24.58 3.85 1.02
CA THR A 66 24.75 2.75 1.98
C THR A 66 23.39 2.25 2.41
#